data_AF-A0A948A0X4-F1
#
_entry.id   AF-A0A948A0X4-F1
#
_cell.length_a   1.000
_cell.length_b   1.000
_cell.length_c   1.000
_cell.angle_alpha   90.00
_cell.angle_beta   90.00
_cell.angle_gamma   90.00
#
_symmetry.space_group_name_H-M   'P 1'
#
loop_
_entity.id
_entity.type
_entity.pdbx_description
1 polymer ?
#
loop_
_entity_poly.entity_id
_entity_poly.type
_entity_poly.pdbx_seq_one_letter_code
_entity_poly.pdbx_strand_id
1 'polypeptide(L)'
;MTMTLTRTLRTTAATAAVAVLLAAGAAHSTATRYVEKPVILAQTAAEQAFPDAEFGVDPMVTGPVSASFREKQVQADCAAAVWPDVPLGCYPNR
;
A
#
# COMPACT_ATOMS: atom_id res chain seq x y z
N MET A 1 0.06 50.73 -24.47
CA MET A 1 -0.46 49.35 -24.60
C MET A 1 0.65 48.40 -24.17
N THR A 2 0.74 48.10 -22.87
CA THR A 2 1.89 47.39 -22.27
C THR A 2 1.45 46.27 -21.32
N MET A 3 0.20 45.82 -21.42
CA MET A 3 -0.43 44.86 -20.51
C MET A 3 -0.63 43.46 -21.10
N THR A 4 -0.38 43.25 -22.40
CA THR A 4 -0.64 41.97 -23.08
C THR A 4 0.54 41.00 -23.01
N LEU A 5 1.79 41.48 -22.94
CA LEU A 5 2.98 40.63 -22.96
C LEU A 5 3.23 39.88 -21.63
N THR A 6 2.79 40.45 -20.50
CA THR A 6 3.02 39.88 -19.17
C THR A 6 2.04 38.74 -18.84
N ARG A 7 0.91 38.65 -19.55
CA ARG A 7 -0.12 37.64 -19.29
C ARG A 7 0.19 36.31 -19.96
N THR A 8 0.80 36.33 -21.15
CA THR A 8 1.16 35.13 -21.91
C THR A 8 2.39 34.40 -21.36
N LEU A 9 3.36 35.13 -20.78
CA LEU A 9 4.53 34.50 -20.14
C LEU A 9 4.17 33.74 -18.85
N ARG A 10 3.12 34.17 -18.12
CA ARG A 10 2.71 33.50 -16.87
C ARG A 10 1.96 32.19 -17.11
N THR A 11 1.24 32.09 -18.22
CA THR A 11 0.47 30.88 -18.57
C THR A 11 1.34 29.70 -19.01
N THR A 12 2.50 29.96 -19.62
CA THR A 12 3.40 28.90 -20.11
C THR A 12 4.29 28.29 -19.02
N ALA A 13 4.70 29.08 -18.03
CA ALA A 13 5.49 28.59 -16.91
C ALA A 13 4.66 27.68 -15.97
N ALA A 14 3.37 27.97 -15.81
CA ALA A 14 2.49 27.20 -14.94
C ALA A 14 2.21 25.78 -15.46
N THR A 15 2.09 25.58 -16.78
CA THR A 15 1.84 24.26 -17.37
C THR A 15 3.08 23.36 -17.36
N ALA A 16 4.28 23.93 -17.53
CA ALA A 16 5.53 23.16 -17.48
C ALA A 16 5.79 22.56 -16.08
N ALA A 17 5.49 23.30 -15.01
CA ALA A 17 5.67 22.81 -13.64
C ALA A 17 4.73 21.64 -13.29
N VAL A 18 3.49 21.66 -13.80
CA VAL A 18 2.50 20.61 -13.58
C VAL A 18 2.92 19.29 -14.24
N ALA A 19 3.46 19.33 -15.47
CA ALA A 19 3.94 18.14 -16.17
C ALA A 19 5.10 17.43 -15.45
N VAL A 20 6.01 18.19 -14.82
CA VAL A 20 7.12 17.63 -14.03
C VAL A 20 6.62 16.96 -12.75
N LEU A 21 5.61 17.52 -12.09
CA LEU A 21 5.01 16.93 -10.88
C LEU A 21 4.25 15.63 -11.18
N LEU A 22 3.56 15.54 -12.32
CA LEU A 22 2.84 14.33 -12.74
C LEU A 22 3.79 13.17 -13.09
N ALA A 23 4.94 13.45 -13.71
CA ALA A 23 5.92 12.41 -14.06
C ALA A 23 6.61 11.79 -12.85
N ALA A 24 6.73 12.53 -11.74
CA ALA A 24 7.30 12.01 -10.48
C ALA A 24 6.31 11.18 -9.64
N GLY A 25 5.00 11.29 -9.92
CA GLY A 25 3.94 10.66 -9.13
C GLY A 25 3.55 9.23 -9.53
N ALA A 26 4.09 8.68 -10.62
CA ALA A 26 3.81 7.32 -11.06
C ALA A 26 4.64 6.28 -10.29
N ALA A 27 4.52 6.26 -8.96
CA ALA A 27 5.12 5.24 -8.12
C ALA A 27 4.28 3.95 -8.18
N HIS A 28 4.72 3.03 -9.04
CA HIS A 28 4.71 1.57 -8.88
C HIS A 28 3.54 0.93 -8.10
N SER A 29 2.37 0.81 -8.73
CA SER A 29 1.41 -0.24 -8.33
C SER A 29 1.88 -1.59 -8.89
N THR A 30 2.81 -2.26 -8.22
CA THR A 30 3.06 -3.68 -8.47
C THR A 30 2.03 -4.47 -7.68
N ALA A 31 0.88 -4.75 -8.29
CA ALA A 31 -0.02 -5.79 -7.79
C ALA A 31 0.82 -7.07 -7.65
N THR A 32 0.91 -7.61 -6.43
CA THR A 32 1.63 -8.85 -6.15
C THR A 32 1.02 -9.94 -7.02
N ARG A 33 1.80 -10.47 -7.96
CA ARG A 33 1.36 -11.59 -8.79
C ARG A 33 1.26 -12.81 -7.88
N TYR A 34 0.13 -13.49 -7.95
CA TYR A 34 -0.05 -14.84 -7.40
C TYR A 34 1.16 -15.69 -7.78
N VAL A 35 2.00 -16.02 -6.80
CA VAL A 35 3.09 -16.98 -6.97
C VAL A 35 2.51 -18.31 -6.53
N GLU A 36 2.31 -19.21 -7.49
CA GLU A 36 1.91 -20.58 -7.16
C GLU A 36 3.00 -21.22 -6.32
N LYS A 37 2.75 -21.33 -5.01
CA LYS A 37 3.69 -21.88 -4.04
C LYS A 37 3.74 -23.40 -4.27
N PRO A 38 4.91 -23.99 -4.56
CA PRO A 38 5.00 -25.45 -4.64
C PRO A 38 4.59 -26.06 -3.30
N VAL A 39 3.74 -27.09 -3.36
CA VAL A 39 3.04 -27.79 -2.25
C VAL A 39 3.95 -28.29 -1.10
N ILE A 40 5.27 -28.16 -1.23
CA ILE A 40 6.29 -28.70 -0.32
C ILE A 40 6.83 -27.67 0.68
N LEU A 41 6.43 -26.40 0.60
CA LEU A 41 6.86 -25.39 1.60
C LEU A 41 5.92 -25.42 2.82
N ALA A 42 6.51 -25.52 4.02
CA ALA A 42 5.77 -25.44 5.28
C ALA A 42 4.88 -24.19 5.30
N GLN A 43 3.64 -24.35 5.78
CA GLN A 43 2.70 -23.23 5.90
C GLN A 43 3.23 -22.18 6.88
N THR A 44 3.12 -20.90 6.56
CA THR A 44 3.38 -19.79 7.48
C THR A 44 2.36 -19.80 8.62
N ALA A 45 2.63 -19.04 9.69
CA ALA A 45 1.67 -18.89 10.78
C ALA A 45 0.33 -18.31 10.30
N ALA A 46 0.34 -17.43 9.31
CA ALA A 46 -0.86 -16.85 8.72
C ALA A 46 -1.65 -17.88 7.91
N GLU A 47 -0.99 -18.67 7.05
CA GLU A 47 -1.63 -19.77 6.30
C GLU A 47 -2.30 -20.78 7.25
N GLN A 48 -1.66 -21.10 8.38
CA GLN A 48 -2.24 -21.99 9.39
C GLN A 48 -3.44 -21.38 10.13
N ALA A 49 -3.43 -20.07 10.37
CA ALA A 49 -4.50 -19.37 11.07
C ALA A 49 -5.74 -19.12 10.18
N PHE A 50 -5.56 -19.06 8.87
CA PHE A 50 -6.59 -18.81 7.86
C PHE A 50 -6.53 -19.86 6.73
N PRO A 51 -6.87 -21.13 7.01
CA PRO A 51 -6.73 -22.24 6.07
C PRO A 51 -7.69 -22.16 4.87
N ASP A 52 -8.73 -21.33 4.95
CA ASP A 52 -9.72 -21.07 3.92
C ASP A 52 -9.37 -19.84 3.04
N ALA A 53 -8.26 -19.16 3.33
CA ALA A 53 -7.84 -17.95 2.63
C ALA A 53 -6.73 -18.24 1.60
N GLU A 54 -7.05 -18.96 0.53
CA GLU A 54 -6.10 -19.26 -0.56
C GLU A 54 -5.47 -17.99 -1.16
N PHE A 55 -6.28 -16.93 -1.30
CA PHE A 55 -5.85 -15.62 -1.82
C PHE A 55 -5.38 -14.64 -0.74
N GLY A 56 -5.36 -15.09 0.52
CA GLY A 56 -4.90 -14.33 1.66
C GLY A 56 -5.91 -13.39 2.31
N VAL A 57 -5.46 -12.80 3.41
CA VAL A 57 -6.23 -11.87 4.25
C VAL A 57 -5.47 -10.57 4.38
N ASP A 58 -6.16 -9.44 4.20
CA ASP A 58 -5.59 -8.10 4.37
C ASP A 58 -4.94 -7.96 5.76
N PRO A 59 -3.64 -7.64 5.85
CA PRO A 59 -2.96 -7.44 7.13
C PRO A 59 -3.48 -6.22 7.91
N MET A 60 -4.22 -5.31 7.27
CA MET A 60 -4.80 -4.14 7.90
C MET A 60 -6.31 -4.30 8.12
N VAL A 61 -6.74 -4.09 9.36
CA VAL A 61 -8.16 -4.05 9.71
C VAL A 61 -8.77 -2.74 9.21
N THR A 62 -9.79 -2.84 8.34
CA THR A 62 -10.48 -1.69 7.73
C THR A 62 -11.53 -1.04 8.64
N GLY A 63 -11.94 -1.72 9.71
CA GLY A 63 -12.90 -1.22 10.71
C GLY A 63 -12.27 -0.46 11.89
N PRO A 64 -13.10 0.06 12.82
CA PRO A 64 -12.60 0.65 14.06
C PRO A 64 -11.81 -0.36 14.89
N VAL A 65 -10.66 0.07 15.39
CA VAL A 65 -9.80 -0.71 16.29
C VAL A 65 -9.43 0.13 17.50
N SER A 66 -9.08 -0.51 18.62
CA SER A 66 -8.54 0.20 19.77
C SER A 66 -7.20 0.89 19.43
N ALA A 67 -6.86 1.94 20.17
CA ALA A 67 -5.56 2.61 20.05
C ALA A 67 -4.39 1.62 20.25
N SER A 68 -4.50 0.76 21.26
CA SER A 68 -3.47 -0.24 21.57
C SER A 68 -3.29 -1.28 20.46
N PHE A 69 -4.36 -1.64 19.74
CA PHE A 69 -4.24 -2.55 18.60
C PHE A 69 -3.63 -1.86 17.38
N ARG A 70 -3.99 -0.60 17.13
CA ARG A 70 -3.34 0.20 16.10
C ARG A 70 -1.83 0.32 16.33
N GLU A 71 -1.39 0.52 17.57
CA GLU A 71 0.02 0.54 17.94
C GLU A 71 0.72 -0.80 17.68
N LYS A 72 0.05 -1.93 17.94
CA LYS A 72 0.56 -3.26 17.59
C LYS A 72 0.71 -3.43 16.09
N GLN A 73 -0.26 -2.96 15.30
CA GLN A 73 -0.18 -3.04 13.84
C GLN A 73 0.99 -2.23 13.28
N VAL A 74 1.30 -1.07 13.88
CA VAL A 74 2.47 -0.27 13.52
C VAL A 74 3.76 -0.98 13.92
N GLN A 75 3.85 -1.52 15.14
CA GLN A 75 5.03 -2.24 15.63
C GLN A 75 5.33 -3.52 14.84
N ALA A 76 4.29 -4.19 14.32
CA ALA A 76 4.40 -5.36 13.48
C ALA A 76 4.53 -5.05 11.98
N ASP A 77 4.60 -3.77 11.61
CA ASP A 77 4.71 -3.29 10.22
C ASP A 77 3.63 -3.87 9.28
N CYS A 78 2.40 -3.99 9.78
CA CYS A 78 1.30 -4.66 9.07
C CYS A 78 0.92 -3.97 7.76
N ALA A 79 1.21 -2.68 7.61
CA ALA A 79 0.94 -1.94 6.38
C ALA A 79 1.86 -2.37 5.21
N ALA A 80 3.03 -2.92 5.51
CA ALA A 80 3.98 -3.42 4.52
C ALA A 80 3.97 -4.95 4.38
N ALA A 81 3.27 -5.66 5.27
CA ALA A 81 3.19 -7.11 5.25
C ALA A 81 2.48 -7.61 3.98
N VAL A 82 2.96 -8.73 3.43
CA VAL A 82 2.41 -9.33 2.20
C VAL A 82 2.09 -10.79 2.47
N TRP A 83 0.88 -11.21 2.13
CA TRP A 83 0.48 -12.61 2.22
C TRP A 83 1.43 -13.53 1.42
N PRO A 84 1.84 -14.69 1.96
CA PRO A 84 1.47 -15.32 3.24
C PRO A 84 2.34 -14.92 4.45
N ASP A 85 3.30 -14.03 4.28
CA ASP A 85 4.27 -13.62 5.30
C ASP A 85 3.73 -12.47 6.18
N VAL A 86 2.55 -12.67 6.77
CA VAL A 86 1.90 -11.69 7.65
C VAL A 86 2.04 -12.10 9.13
N PRO A 87 2.54 -11.23 10.01
CA PRO A 87 2.56 -11.50 11.45
C PRO A 87 1.15 -11.65 12.02
N LEU A 88 0.92 -12.64 12.89
CA LEU A 88 -0.40 -12.85 13.51
C LEU A 88 -0.89 -11.66 14.35
N GLY A 89 0.05 -10.87 14.90
CA GLY A 89 -0.27 -9.63 15.62
C GLY A 89 -0.95 -8.55 14.76
N CYS A 90 -0.99 -8.71 13.44
CA CYS A 90 -1.76 -7.84 12.53
C CYS A 90 -3.26 -8.08 12.61
N TYR A 91 -3.68 -9.23 13.16
CA TYR A 91 -5.08 -9.62 13.29
C TYR A 91 -5.55 -9.54 14.74
N PRO A 92 -6.78 -9.08 14.98
CA PRO A 92 -7.32 -9.01 16.33
C PRO A 92 -7.52 -10.42 16.88
N ASN A 93 -7.09 -10.63 18.13
CA ASN A 93 -7.22 -11.90 18.87
C ASN A 93 -6.42 -13.09 18.29
N ARG A 94 -5.32 -12.81 17.57
CA ARG A 94 -4.36 -13.82 17.09
C ARG A 94 -2.97 -13.57 17.66
#